data_AF-A0A354Q9K3-F1
#
_entry.id   AF-A0A354Q9K3-F1
#
_cell.length_a   1.000
_cell.length_b   1.000
_cell.length_c   1.000
_cell.angle_alpha   90.00
_cell.angle_beta   90.00
_cell.angle_gamma   90.00
#
_symmetry.space_group_name_H-M   'P 1'
#
loop_
_entity.id
_entity.type
_entity.pdbx_description
1 polymer ?
#
loop_
_entity_poly.entity_id
_entity_poly.type
_entity_poly.pdbx_seq_one_letter_code
_entity_poly.pdbx_strand_id
1 'polypeptide(L)'
;SSGTDALLLSLMVLDVGPGDLVLTSNFSFFATAGVVARLNATPVFVDIDPETYNIDPECVRMTLAEMDKETRKRVKAIIPVHLYGQCADMKAILNIAAEFEIPVIEDGAQAIGAECEIDGKKRPAGSLGDFGCFSFFPSKNLG
;
A
#
# COMPACT_ATOMS: atom_id res chain seq x y z
N SER A 1 10.55 -11.90 -13.51
CA SER A 1 9.60 -11.70 -12.40
C SER A 1 9.80 -10.30 -11.88
N SER A 2 8.76 -9.47 -11.85
CA SER A 2 8.84 -8.02 -11.59
C SER A 2 8.13 -7.63 -10.30
N GLY A 3 8.36 -6.41 -9.78
CA GLY A 3 7.60 -5.91 -8.62
C GLY A 3 6.08 -5.84 -8.86
N THR A 4 5.65 -5.76 -10.12
CA THR A 4 4.23 -5.86 -10.50
C THR A 4 3.67 -7.25 -10.23
N ASP A 5 4.44 -8.32 -10.45
CA ASP A 5 3.97 -9.69 -10.18
C ASP A 5 3.86 -9.94 -8.67
N ALA A 6 4.75 -9.35 -7.87
CA ALA A 6 4.67 -9.44 -6.41
C ALA A 6 3.37 -8.83 -5.88
N LEU A 7 3.04 -7.59 -6.29
CA LEU A 7 1.79 -6.93 -5.90
C LEU A 7 0.56 -7.71 -6.35
N LEU A 8 0.59 -8.25 -7.58
CA LEU A 8 -0.50 -9.06 -8.12
C LEU A 8 -0.72 -10.33 -7.28
N LEU A 9 0.35 -11.04 -6.93
CA LEU A 9 0.26 -12.25 -6.12
C LEU A 9 -0.28 -11.97 -4.72
N SER A 10 0.15 -10.89 -4.07
CA SER A 10 -0.39 -10.48 -2.76
C SER A 10 -1.90 -10.22 -2.81
N LEU A 11 -2.38 -9.53 -3.85
CA LEU A 11 -3.81 -9.29 -4.05
C LEU A 11 -4.58 -10.59 -4.34
N MET A 12 -4.01 -11.51 -5.12
CA MET A 12 -4.63 -12.82 -5.38
C MET A 12 -4.72 -13.68 -4.12
N VAL A 13 -3.74 -13.62 -3.22
CA VAL A 13 -3.77 -14.32 -1.92
C VAL A 13 -4.91 -13.79 -1.04
N LEU A 14 -5.19 -12.48 -1.13
CA LEU A 14 -6.33 -11.84 -0.45
C LEU A 14 -7.68 -12.04 -1.15
N ASP A 15 -7.72 -12.84 -2.23
CA ASP A 15 -8.91 -13.11 -3.05
C ASP A 15 -9.58 -11.83 -3.58
N VAL A 16 -8.76 -10.83 -3.96
CA VAL A 16 -9.25 -9.57 -4.53
C VAL A 16 -9.80 -9.78 -5.93
N GLY A 17 -11.02 -9.31 -6.18
CA GLY A 17 -11.70 -9.47 -7.46
C GLY A 17 -12.77 -8.42 -7.77
N PRO A 18 -13.69 -8.72 -8.70
CA PRO A 18 -14.75 -7.81 -9.10
C PRO A 18 -15.59 -7.29 -7.94
N GLY A 19 -15.71 -5.95 -7.85
CA GLY A 19 -16.51 -5.28 -6.82
C GLY A 19 -15.74 -4.92 -5.55
N ASP A 20 -14.54 -5.46 -5.36
CA ASP A 20 -13.64 -5.10 -4.27
C ASP A 20 -12.96 -3.75 -4.51
N LEU A 21 -12.57 -3.11 -3.40
CA LEU A 21 -11.90 -1.84 -3.34
C LEU A 21 -10.50 -2.02 -2.73
N VAL A 22 -9.51 -1.30 -3.26
CA VAL A 22 -8.16 -1.29 -2.70
C VAL A 22 -7.69 0.16 -2.59
N LEU A 23 -7.33 0.58 -1.37
CA LEU A 23 -6.86 1.95 -1.13
C LEU A 23 -5.40 2.09 -1.51
N THR A 24 -5.04 3.13 -2.25
CA THR A 24 -3.65 3.50 -2.56
C THR A 24 -3.59 4.97 -2.98
N SER A 25 -2.41 5.54 -3.24
CA SER A 25 -2.29 6.89 -3.78
C SER A 25 -2.27 6.90 -5.31
N ASN A 26 -2.76 7.99 -5.92
CA ASN A 26 -2.60 8.23 -7.37
C ASN A 26 -1.21 8.79 -7.72
N PHE A 27 -0.44 9.21 -6.70
CA PHE A 27 0.91 9.72 -6.84
C PHE A 27 1.95 8.61 -6.66
N SER A 28 1.98 7.67 -7.61
CA SER A 28 2.91 6.55 -7.65
C SER A 28 3.11 6.07 -9.09
N PHE A 29 3.97 5.05 -9.27
CA PHE A 29 4.08 4.35 -10.54
C PHE A 29 2.80 3.58 -10.87
N PHE A 30 2.42 3.55 -12.15
CA PHE A 30 1.12 3.02 -12.58
C PHE A 30 0.84 1.57 -12.15
N ALA A 31 1.89 0.77 -11.91
CA ALA A 31 1.76 -0.63 -11.58
C ALA A 31 0.91 -0.88 -10.32
N THR A 32 1.02 -0.02 -9.30
CA THR A 32 0.32 -0.19 -8.02
C THR A 32 -1.19 -0.19 -8.20
N ALA A 33 -1.74 0.77 -8.94
CA ALA A 33 -3.17 0.80 -9.29
C ALA A 33 -3.51 -0.18 -10.43
N GLY A 34 -2.57 -0.41 -11.35
CA GLY A 34 -2.75 -1.27 -12.52
C GLY A 34 -3.01 -2.74 -12.16
N VAL A 35 -2.38 -3.27 -11.11
CA VAL A 35 -2.64 -4.65 -10.65
C VAL A 35 -4.01 -4.82 -10.03
N VAL A 36 -4.53 -3.79 -9.37
CA VAL A 36 -5.90 -3.77 -8.83
C VAL A 36 -6.91 -3.85 -9.98
N ALA A 37 -6.75 -2.98 -10.97
CA ALA A 37 -7.59 -2.98 -12.17
C ALA A 37 -7.47 -4.29 -12.98
N ARG A 38 -6.28 -4.91 -13.02
CA ARG A 38 -6.05 -6.21 -13.68
C ARG A 38 -6.88 -7.34 -13.07
N LEU A 39 -7.23 -7.26 -11.79
CA LEU A 39 -8.10 -8.20 -11.09
C LEU A 39 -9.59 -7.81 -11.17
N ASN A 40 -9.94 -6.79 -11.96
CA ASN A 40 -11.28 -6.18 -12.04
C ASN A 40 -11.77 -5.58 -10.71
N ALA A 41 -10.86 -5.33 -9.76
CA ALA A 41 -11.14 -4.55 -8.56
C ALA A 41 -11.00 -3.05 -8.85
N THR A 42 -11.45 -2.21 -7.92
CA THR A 42 -11.41 -0.75 -8.07
C THR A 42 -10.36 -0.13 -7.15
N PRO A 43 -9.34 0.56 -7.68
CA PRO A 43 -8.46 1.37 -6.85
C PRO A 43 -9.23 2.58 -6.32
N VAL A 44 -9.17 2.79 -5.01
CA VAL A 44 -9.66 3.99 -4.33
C VAL A 44 -8.46 4.87 -4.05
N PHE A 45 -8.39 6.01 -4.72
CA PHE A 45 -7.28 6.93 -4.57
C PHE A 45 -7.45 7.78 -3.33
N VAL A 46 -6.41 7.78 -2.50
CA VAL A 46 -6.27 8.60 -1.31
C VAL A 46 -5.15 9.61 -1.55
N ASP A 47 -5.31 10.80 -0.98
CA ASP A 47 -4.33 11.88 -1.12
C ASP A 47 -3.00 11.55 -0.42
N ILE A 48 -1.98 12.33 -0.74
CA ILE A 48 -0.63 12.20 -0.18
C ILE A 48 -0.32 13.33 0.78
N ASP A 49 0.63 13.08 1.68
CA ASP A 49 1.28 14.14 2.42
C ASP A 49 2.24 14.89 1.46
N PRO A 50 2.12 16.21 1.30
CA PRO A 50 2.93 16.99 0.37
C PRO A 50 4.41 17.09 0.75
N GLU A 51 4.79 16.80 1.99
CA GLU A 51 6.20 16.80 2.43
C GLU A 51 6.90 15.49 2.08
N THR A 52 6.22 14.36 2.32
CA THR A 52 6.78 13.02 2.11
C THR A 52 6.44 12.43 0.74
N TYR A 53 5.38 12.92 0.10
CA TYR A 53 4.75 12.37 -1.12
C TYR A 53 4.21 10.95 -0.98
N ASN A 54 4.17 10.41 0.24
CA ASN A 54 3.56 9.13 0.55
C ASN A 54 2.09 9.32 0.89
N ILE A 55 1.29 8.25 0.81
CA ILE A 55 -0.13 8.27 1.17
C ILE A 55 -0.34 8.85 2.58
N ASP A 56 -1.23 9.83 2.73
CA ASP A 56 -1.50 10.48 4.02
C ASP A 56 -2.39 9.57 4.89
N PRO A 57 -1.92 9.11 6.06
CA PRO A 57 -2.72 8.28 6.96
C PRO A 57 -4.02 8.95 7.41
N GLU A 58 -4.05 10.27 7.58
CA GLU A 58 -5.26 10.99 7.97
C GLU A 58 -6.29 10.96 6.84
N CYS A 59 -5.86 11.15 5.58
CA CYS A 59 -6.73 10.97 4.42
C CYS A 59 -7.22 9.53 4.29
N VAL A 60 -6.40 8.51 4.61
CA VAL A 60 -6.84 7.10 4.64
C VAL A 60 -7.96 6.92 5.66
N ARG A 61 -7.78 7.42 6.89
CA ARG A 61 -8.76 7.34 7.96
C ARG A 61 -10.08 8.02 7.58
N MET A 62 -10.00 9.23 7.03
CA MET A 62 -11.16 9.99 6.58
C MET A 62 -11.90 9.27 5.46
N THR A 63 -11.17 8.76 4.46
CA THR A 63 -11.75 8.00 3.34
C THR A 63 -12.54 6.79 3.86
N LEU A 64 -11.97 6.01 4.78
CA LEU A 64 -12.64 4.86 5.38
C LEU A 64 -13.84 5.26 6.25
N ALA A 65 -13.73 6.34 7.02
CA ALA A 65 -14.79 6.83 7.90
C ALA A 65 -16.02 7.34 7.12
N GLU A 66 -15.80 8.00 5.99
CA GLU A 66 -16.86 8.53 5.11
C GLU A 66 -17.60 7.43 4.32
N MET A 67 -16.97 6.28 4.08
CA MET A 67 -17.64 5.13 3.46
C MET A 67 -18.75 4.61 4.36
N ASP A 68 -19.92 4.33 3.76
CA ASP A 68 -20.96 3.55 4.43
C ASP A 68 -20.47 2.11 4.73
N LYS A 69 -21.16 1.43 5.65
CA LYS A 69 -20.75 0.10 6.12
C LYS A 69 -20.65 -0.94 4.99
N GLU A 70 -21.54 -0.91 4.00
CA GLU A 70 -21.54 -1.90 2.91
C GLU A 70 -20.42 -1.60 1.92
N THR A 71 -20.15 -0.32 1.63
CA THR A 71 -18.98 0.06 0.82
C THR A 71 -17.67 -0.29 1.53
N ARG A 72 -17.56 -0.02 2.83
CA ARG A 72 -16.34 -0.28 3.60
C ARG A 72 -15.98 -1.77 3.66
N LYS A 73 -16.95 -2.68 3.74
CA LYS A 73 -16.73 -4.13 3.69
C LYS A 73 -16.09 -4.62 2.38
N ARG A 74 -16.20 -3.84 1.31
CA ARG A 74 -15.59 -4.15 0.01
C ARG A 74 -14.12 -3.74 -0.04
N VAL A 75 -13.63 -2.98 0.93
CA VAL A 75 -12.21 -2.64 1.03
C VAL A 75 -11.43 -3.89 1.45
N LYS A 76 -10.57 -4.38 0.55
CA LYS A 76 -9.80 -5.61 0.74
C LYS A 76 -8.34 -5.41 1.11
N ALA A 77 -7.77 -4.24 0.82
CA ALA A 77 -6.38 -3.95 1.14
C ALA A 77 -6.09 -2.45 1.13
N ILE A 78 -5.02 -2.06 1.83
CA ILE A 78 -4.35 -0.77 1.69
C ILE A 78 -2.96 -1.03 1.11
N ILE A 79 -2.58 -0.32 0.05
CA ILE A 79 -1.25 -0.41 -0.57
C ILE A 79 -0.52 0.93 -0.41
N PRO A 80 0.21 1.15 0.71
CA PRO A 80 1.18 2.23 0.78
C PRO A 80 2.35 1.98 -0.15
N VAL A 81 2.81 3.03 -0.82
CA VAL A 81 4.04 3.02 -1.60
C VAL A 81 5.11 3.73 -0.80
N HIS A 82 6.30 3.14 -0.74
CA HIS A 82 7.47 3.77 -0.14
C HIS A 82 8.23 4.55 -1.22
N LEU A 83 7.74 5.75 -1.52
CA LEU A 83 8.25 6.56 -2.62
C LEU A 83 9.66 7.07 -2.32
N TYR A 84 10.53 7.16 -3.33
CA TYR A 84 11.86 7.78 -3.22
C TYR A 84 12.80 7.22 -2.13
N GLY A 85 12.57 5.98 -1.67
CA GLY A 85 13.41 5.36 -0.64
C GLY A 85 13.07 5.76 0.79
N GLN A 86 11.95 6.43 1.02
CA GLN A 86 11.39 6.69 2.34
C GLN A 86 10.16 5.83 2.59
N CYS A 87 10.06 5.28 3.80
CA CYS A 87 8.84 4.58 4.22
C CYS A 87 7.67 5.56 4.31
N ALA A 88 6.47 5.09 3.97
CA ALA A 88 5.24 5.78 4.36
C ALA A 88 5.13 5.77 5.89
N ASP A 89 4.23 6.57 6.48
CA ASP A 89 3.97 6.51 7.92
C ASP A 89 3.25 5.19 8.28
N MET A 90 4.04 4.13 8.34
CA MET A 90 3.57 2.78 8.55
C MET A 90 2.99 2.58 9.93
N LYS A 91 3.45 3.33 10.95
CA LYS A 91 2.86 3.24 12.28
C LYS A 91 1.40 3.70 12.25
N ALA A 92 1.13 4.86 11.66
CA ALA A 92 -0.24 5.36 11.54
C ALA A 92 -1.10 4.47 10.65
N ILE A 93 -0.58 4.05 9.48
CA ILE A 93 -1.31 3.19 8.54
C ILE A 93 -1.66 1.84 9.17
N LEU A 94 -0.73 1.19 9.88
CA LEU A 94 -0.98 -0.09 10.53
C LEU A 94 -2.02 0.03 11.66
N ASN A 95 -2.03 1.14 12.40
CA ASN A 95 -3.03 1.38 13.43
C ASN A 95 -4.44 1.52 12.83
N ILE A 96 -4.57 2.27 11.73
CA ILE A 96 -5.84 2.41 11.01
C ILE A 96 -6.26 1.06 10.42
N ALA A 97 -5.34 0.37 9.76
CA ALA A 97 -5.58 -0.95 9.18
C ALA A 97 -6.10 -1.96 10.23
N ALA A 98 -5.51 -1.97 11.42
CA ALA A 98 -5.95 -2.82 12.53
C ALA A 98 -7.34 -2.42 13.07
N GLU A 99 -7.65 -1.13 13.17
CA GLU A 99 -8.98 -0.65 13.59
C GLU A 99 -10.09 -1.10 12.63
N PHE A 100 -9.81 -1.11 11.33
CA PHE A 100 -10.76 -1.47 10.29
C PHE A 100 -10.66 -2.92 9.80
N GLU A 101 -9.74 -3.71 10.36
CA GLU A 101 -9.45 -5.11 9.96
C GLU A 101 -9.11 -5.27 8.47
N ILE A 102 -8.33 -4.34 7.92
CA ILE A 102 -7.92 -4.33 6.50
C ILE A 102 -6.43 -4.70 6.39
N PRO A 103 -6.03 -5.68 5.56
CA PRO A 103 -4.63 -6.03 5.38
C PRO A 103 -3.84 -4.94 4.63
N VAL A 104 -2.54 -4.88 4.88
CA VAL A 104 -1.61 -3.91 4.30
C VAL A 104 -0.58 -4.60 3.40
N ILE A 105 -0.46 -4.14 2.16
CA ILE A 105 0.57 -4.58 1.20
C ILE A 105 1.55 -3.44 0.97
N GLU A 106 2.80 -3.58 1.37
CA GLU A 106 3.83 -2.58 1.14
C GLU A 106 4.36 -2.66 -0.29
N ASP A 107 4.20 -1.59 -1.07
CA ASP A 107 4.94 -1.38 -2.32
C ASP A 107 6.30 -0.73 -2.02
N GLY A 108 7.28 -1.59 -1.75
CA GLY A 108 8.67 -1.25 -1.48
C GLY A 108 9.55 -1.18 -2.73
N ALA A 109 8.98 -1.08 -3.94
CA ALA A 109 9.75 -1.12 -5.19
C ALA A 109 10.88 -0.08 -5.29
N GLN A 110 10.82 1.00 -4.52
CA GLN A 110 11.84 2.06 -4.45
C GLN A 110 12.52 2.17 -3.08
N ALA A 111 12.31 1.20 -2.19
CA ALA A 111 12.66 1.34 -0.77
C ALA A 111 13.45 0.15 -0.22
N ILE A 112 14.13 -0.60 -1.09
CA ILE A 112 15.12 -1.58 -0.63
C ILE A 112 16.18 -0.84 0.22
N GLY A 113 16.35 -1.28 1.46
CA GLY A 113 17.27 -0.68 2.44
C GLY A 113 16.69 0.48 3.26
N ALA A 114 15.46 0.91 2.98
CA ALA A 114 14.77 1.88 3.83
C ALA A 114 14.33 1.23 5.16
N GLU A 115 14.31 2.02 6.22
CA GLU A 115 13.87 1.60 7.55
C GLU A 115 12.86 2.62 8.08
N CYS A 116 11.85 2.16 8.80
CA CYS A 116 11.02 3.00 9.64
C CYS A 116 11.26 2.67 11.12
N GLU A 117 11.08 3.66 11.99
CA GLU A 117 11.08 3.44 13.43
C GLU A 117 9.64 3.23 13.92
N ILE A 118 9.36 2.06 14.50
CA ILE A 118 8.08 1.77 15.14
C ILE A 118 8.37 1.31 16.57
N ASP A 119 7.78 2.01 17.53
CA ASP A 119 7.91 1.73 18.97
C ASP A 119 9.36 1.61 19.44
N GLY A 120 10.22 2.52 18.96
CA GLY A 120 11.63 2.59 19.30
C GLY A 120 12.49 1.50 18.65
N LYS A 121 11.96 0.75 17.68
CA LYS A 121 12.70 -0.26 16.91
C LYS A 121 12.72 0.09 15.44
N LYS A 122 13.91 0.02 14.85
CA LYS A 122 14.08 0.09 13.40
C LYS A 122 13.58 -1.20 12.75
N ARG A 123 12.80 -1.06 11.70
CA ARG A 123 12.22 -2.15 10.93
C ARG A 123 12.39 -1.85 9.44
N PRO A 124 12.86 -2.81 8.63
CA PRO A 124 13.02 -2.57 7.21
C PRO A 124 11.66 -2.42 6.53
N ALA A 125 11.60 -1.57 5.49
CA ALA A 125 10.49 -1.51 4.56
C ALA A 125 10.15 -2.93 4.04
N GLY A 126 8.87 -3.20 3.78
CA GLY A 126 8.37 -4.50 3.32
C GLY A 126 8.32 -5.60 4.39
N SER A 127 8.56 -5.27 5.67
CA SER A 127 8.49 -6.22 6.80
C SER A 127 7.42 -5.84 7.85
N LEU A 128 6.56 -4.89 7.51
CA LEU A 128 5.68 -4.17 8.44
C LEU A 128 4.22 -4.54 8.24
N GLY A 129 3.77 -4.60 6.97
CA GLY A 129 2.45 -5.07 6.57
C GLY A 129 2.38 -6.59 6.45
N ASP A 130 1.25 -7.08 5.94
CA ASP A 130 1.01 -8.50 5.68
C ASP A 130 1.89 -9.03 4.53
N PHE A 131 2.19 -8.18 3.56
CA PHE A 131 3.05 -8.51 2.42
C PHE A 131 3.98 -7.35 2.06
N GLY A 132 5.24 -7.66 1.73
CA GLY A 132 6.21 -6.70 1.19
C GLY A 132 6.57 -7.03 -0.25
N CYS A 133 6.37 -6.06 -1.16
CA CYS A 133 6.63 -6.22 -2.59
C CYS A 133 7.81 -5.36 -3.04
N PHE A 134 8.77 -5.96 -3.73
CA PHE A 134 9.98 -5.27 -4.20
C PHE A 134 10.19 -5.46 -5.71
N SER A 135 10.95 -4.56 -6.32
CA SER A 135 11.33 -4.61 -7.73
C SER A 135 12.84 -4.55 -7.88
N PHE A 136 13.40 -5.45 -8.69
CA PHE A 136 14.83 -5.51 -9.05
C PHE A 136 15.10 -4.99 -10.47
N PHE A 137 14.28 -4.06 -10.95
CA PHE A 137 14.51 -3.47 -12.28
C PHE A 137 15.80 -2.61 -12.27
N PRO A 138 16.64 -2.58 -13.32
CA PRO A 138 17.99 -2.00 -13.29
C PRO A 138 18.11 -0.54 -12.85
N SER A 139 17.02 0.24 -12.92
CA SER A 139 16.96 1.64 -12.46
C SER A 139 16.40 1.81 -11.05
N LYS A 140 16.24 0.74 -10.28
CA LYS A 140 15.79 0.75 -8.88
C LYS A 140 17.01 0.71 -7.95
N ASN A 141 16.80 0.98 -6.66
CA ASN A 141 17.89 1.05 -5.66
C ASN A 141 18.76 -0.22 -5.61
N LEU A 142 18.24 -1.35 -6.07
CA LEU A 142 18.99 -2.56 -6.36
C LEU A 142 18.44 -3.18 -7.66
N GLY A 143 19.27 -3.31 -8.69
CA GLY A 143 18.90 -3.83 -10.01
C GLY A 143 20.09 -4.39 -10.78
#